data_AF-A0A7J6DJE6-F1
#
_entry.id   AF-A0A7J6DJE6-F1
#
_cell.length_a   1.000
_cell.length_b   1.000
_cell.length_c   1.000
_cell.angle_alpha   90.00
_cell.angle_beta   90.00
_cell.angle_gamma   90.00
#
_symmetry.space_group_name_H-M   'P 1'
#
loop_
_entity.id
_entity.type
_entity.pdbx_description
1 polymer ?
#
loop_
_entity_poly.entity_id
_entity_poly.type
_entity_poly.pdbx_seq_one_letter_code
_entity_poly.pdbx_strand_id
1 'polypeptide(L)'
;MLPKESLCIRVTSPSTELLPSLSIPTAKVGRYRCTDWFWCSSNGKCYNALAAELEAILFALNWAVEHHWNDFSIISDSKVLVEALHQKKCPDWHLLATFSSVLILLSSFSVCNVFFLKRCFISNVDKLANESQHSHSSVLNCKGEGFPL
;
A
#
# COMPACT_ATOMS: atom_id res chain seq x y z
N MET A 1 9.30 -6.88 23.46
CA MET A 1 8.72 -7.39 22.21
C MET A 1 8.39 -6.19 21.35
N LEU A 2 9.19 -5.90 20.33
CA LEU A 2 8.96 -4.79 19.40
C LEU A 2 7.93 -5.21 18.33
N PRO A 3 7.14 -4.28 17.78
CA PRO A 3 6.04 -4.60 16.88
C PRO A 3 6.56 -5.21 15.58
N LYS A 4 5.78 -6.15 15.05
CA LYS A 4 6.00 -6.92 13.83
C LYS A 4 5.66 -6.03 12.64
N GLU A 5 6.54 -5.91 11.65
CA GLU A 5 6.35 -5.00 10.51
C GLU A 5 6.11 -5.83 9.24
N SER A 6 4.91 -5.71 8.67
CA SER A 6 4.44 -6.57 7.59
C SER A 6 3.40 -5.82 6.75
N LEU A 7 3.85 -4.96 5.83
CA LEU A 7 2.92 -4.16 5.02
C LEU A 7 2.69 -4.74 3.62
N CYS A 8 1.42 -5.00 3.31
CA CYS A 8 0.96 -5.32 1.95
C CYS A 8 0.69 -4.06 1.15
N ILE A 9 1.33 -3.89 0.00
CA ILE A 9 1.04 -2.74 -0.86
C ILE A 9 0.45 -3.24 -2.17
N ARG A 10 -0.88 -3.40 -2.21
CA ARG A 10 -1.55 -3.73 -3.48
C ARG A 10 -1.66 -2.50 -4.39
N VAL A 11 -0.59 -2.19 -5.11
CA VAL A 11 -0.63 -1.13 -6.11
C VAL A 11 -1.38 -1.59 -7.35
N THR A 12 -2.59 -1.07 -7.51
CA THR A 12 -3.38 -1.27 -8.72
C THR A 12 -3.08 -0.19 -9.77
N SER A 13 -2.05 -0.37 -10.61
CA SER A 13 -1.84 0.52 -11.76
C SER A 13 -2.95 0.35 -12.81
N PRO A 14 -3.59 1.40 -13.32
CA PRO A 14 -4.38 1.31 -14.53
C PRO A 14 -3.42 1.19 -15.71
N SER A 15 -3.11 -0.05 -16.10
CA SER A 15 -2.47 -0.31 -17.39
C SER A 15 -3.40 0.21 -18.48
N THR A 16 -3.07 1.37 -19.03
CA THR A 16 -3.75 1.95 -20.19
C THR A 16 -3.21 1.25 -21.42
N GLU A 17 -3.55 -0.04 -21.61
CA GLU A 17 -3.36 -0.68 -22.91
C GLU A 17 -4.53 -0.28 -23.81
N LEU A 18 -4.32 0.81 -24.56
CA LEU A 18 -5.15 1.17 -25.70
C LEU A 18 -4.96 0.11 -26.81
N LEU A 19 -5.78 -0.95 -26.79
CA LEU A 19 -5.97 -1.77 -27.98
C LEU A 19 -6.68 -0.92 -29.06
N PRO A 20 -6.14 -0.81 -30.28
CA PRO A 20 -6.79 -0.05 -31.32
C PRO A 20 -7.97 -0.85 -31.92
N SER A 21 -9.08 -0.13 -32.12
CA SER A 21 -10.24 -0.44 -32.96
C SER A 21 -11.26 -1.47 -32.44
N LEU A 22 -12.44 -1.00 -32.03
CA LEU A 22 -13.60 -0.91 -32.93
C LEU A 22 -14.74 -0.13 -32.24
N SER A 23 -15.46 0.65 -33.05
CA SER A 23 -16.52 1.58 -32.71
C SER A 23 -17.83 0.92 -32.26
N ILE A 24 -18.21 1.05 -30.98
CA ILE A 24 -19.61 0.96 -30.51
C ILE A 24 -19.80 1.93 -29.32
N PRO A 25 -20.82 2.82 -29.31
CA PRO A 25 -21.12 3.68 -28.18
C PRO A 25 -22.13 2.99 -27.25
N THR A 26 -21.63 2.17 -26.34
CA THR A 26 -22.37 1.72 -25.16
C THR A 26 -21.47 1.89 -23.95
N ALA A 27 -21.99 2.58 -22.92
CA ALA A 27 -21.31 2.93 -21.68
C ALA A 27 -20.18 1.94 -21.31
N LYS A 28 -18.93 2.36 -21.52
CA LYS A 28 -17.76 1.58 -21.14
C LYS A 28 -17.67 1.56 -19.62
N VAL A 29 -18.32 0.58 -18.99
CA VAL A 29 -17.87 0.08 -17.69
C VAL A 29 -16.53 -0.58 -17.97
N GLY A 30 -15.47 0.23 -17.95
CA GLY A 30 -14.10 -0.26 -18.05
C GLY A 30 -13.88 -1.24 -16.92
N ARG A 31 -13.74 -2.52 -17.24
CA ARG A 31 -13.24 -3.50 -16.29
C ARG A 31 -11.77 -3.15 -16.05
N TYR A 32 -11.51 -2.34 -15.02
CA TYR A 32 -10.17 -2.11 -14.49
C TYR A 32 -9.66 -3.45 -13.94
N ARG A 33 -8.99 -4.24 -14.80
CA ARG A 33 -8.20 -5.38 -14.34
C ARG A 33 -6.78 -4.87 -14.11
N CYS A 34 -6.54 -4.35 -12.92
CA CYS A 34 -5.20 -4.41 -12.39
C CYS A 34 -5.06 -5.73 -11.60
N THR A 35 -4.36 -6.68 -12.20
CA THR A 35 -4.06 -7.99 -11.60
C THR A 35 -2.85 -7.95 -10.70
N ASP A 36 -2.01 -6.93 -10.81
CA ASP A 36 -0.69 -6.97 -10.21
C ASP A 36 -0.76 -6.47 -8.76
N TRP A 37 -0.11 -7.20 -7.88
CA TRP A 37 0.10 -6.80 -6.50
C TRP A 37 1.59 -6.88 -6.18
N PHE A 38 2.03 -5.98 -5.30
CA PHE A 38 3.43 -5.83 -4.94
C PHE A 38 3.59 -5.99 -3.43
N TRP A 39 4.66 -6.65 -3.02
CA TRP A 39 5.06 -6.75 -1.63
C TRP A 39 6.40 -6.07 -1.47
N CYS A 40 6.54 -5.25 -0.43
CA CYS A 40 7.83 -4.79 0.02
C CYS A 40 7.87 -4.81 1.55
N SER A 41 8.98 -5.27 2.10
CA SER A 41 9.24 -5.31 3.53
C SER A 41 10.59 -4.66 3.79
N SER A 42 10.63 -3.80 4.79
CA SER A 42 11.85 -3.21 5.33
C SER A 42 11.87 -3.45 6.84
N ASN A 43 13.08 -3.52 7.41
CA ASN A 43 13.25 -3.71 8.85
C ASN A 43 13.59 -2.38 9.51
N GLY A 44 12.72 -1.90 10.41
CA GLY A 44 12.91 -0.67 11.18
C GLY A 44 12.84 -0.87 12.70
N LYS A 45 13.25 0.16 13.45
CA LYS A 45 12.91 0.30 14.87
C LYS A 45 11.86 1.38 15.02
N CYS A 46 10.61 0.96 15.14
CA CYS A 46 9.50 1.87 15.42
C CYS A 46 9.14 1.87 16.91
N TYR A 47 8.70 3.01 17.43
CA TYR A 47 8.39 3.16 18.86
C TYR A 47 7.09 2.46 19.27
N ASN A 48 6.11 2.37 18.37
CA ASN A 48 4.88 1.62 18.57
C ASN A 48 4.39 1.03 17.23
N ALA A 49 3.34 0.22 17.30
CA ALA A 49 2.77 -0.42 16.11
C ALA A 49 2.22 0.61 15.11
N LEU A 50 1.57 1.68 15.57
CA LEU A 50 1.00 2.70 14.69
C LEU A 50 2.07 3.45 13.88
N ALA A 51 3.23 3.68 14.49
CA ALA A 51 4.39 4.27 13.84
C ALA A 51 4.94 3.35 12.76
N ALA A 52 5.05 2.05 13.05
CA ALA A 52 5.46 1.06 12.05
C ALA A 52 4.53 1.04 10.85
N GLU A 53 3.22 1.02 11.09
CA GLU A 53 2.20 1.07 10.02
C GLU A 53 2.31 2.36 9.20
N LEU A 54 2.52 3.50 9.85
CA LEU A 54 2.65 4.79 9.18
C LEU A 54 3.94 4.89 8.35
N GLU A 55 5.07 4.45 8.89
CA GLU A 55 6.35 4.38 8.18
C GLU A 55 6.26 3.43 6.99
N ALA A 56 5.55 2.31 7.14
CA ALA A 56 5.34 1.40 6.04
C ALA A 56 4.51 2.05 4.92
N ILE A 57 3.44 2.80 5.24
CA ILE A 57 2.69 3.57 4.23
C ILE A 57 3.59 4.62 3.58
N LEU A 58 4.41 5.34 4.35
CA LEU A 58 5.36 6.31 3.80
C LEU A 58 6.33 5.66 2.82
N PHE A 59 6.88 4.51 3.20
CA PHE A 59 7.74 3.70 2.35
C PHE A 59 7.02 3.29 1.06
N ALA A 60 5.77 2.82 1.16
CA ALA A 60 4.94 2.46 0.01
C ALA A 60 4.74 3.62 -0.97
N LEU A 61 4.49 4.82 -0.45
CA LEU A 61 4.29 6.02 -1.25
C LEU A 61 5.58 6.44 -1.94
N ASN A 62 6.73 6.43 -1.24
CA ASN A 62 8.02 6.71 -1.86
C ASN A 62 8.35 5.71 -2.97
N TRP A 63 8.07 4.43 -2.75
CA TRP A 63 8.25 3.41 -3.77
C TRP A 63 7.37 3.65 -5.00
N ALA A 64 6.14 4.09 -4.80
CA ALA A 64 5.24 4.51 -5.88
C ALA A 64 5.78 5.73 -6.66
N VAL A 65 6.38 6.71 -5.97
CA VAL A 65 7.07 7.85 -6.62
C VAL A 65 8.23 7.36 -7.49
N GLU A 66 9.08 6.48 -6.96
CA GLU A 66 10.22 5.91 -7.68
C GLU A 66 9.81 5.14 -8.94
N HIS A 67 8.63 4.51 -8.92
CA HIS A 67 8.09 3.74 -10.05
C HIS A 67 7.12 4.55 -10.93
N HIS A 68 7.00 5.86 -10.69
CA HIS A 68 6.11 6.76 -11.41
C HIS A 68 4.65 6.30 -11.45
N TRP A 69 4.18 5.67 -10.36
CA TRP A 69 2.78 5.27 -10.22
C TRP A 69 1.92 6.48 -9.86
N ASN A 70 0.84 6.71 -10.61
CA ASN A 70 -0.07 7.85 -10.40
C ASN A 70 -1.49 7.44 -9.99
N ASP A 71 -1.85 6.18 -10.22
CA ASP A 71 -3.14 5.62 -9.85
C ASP A 71 -2.88 4.24 -9.24
N PHE A 72 -3.19 4.11 -7.95
CA PHE A 72 -3.04 2.89 -7.18
C PHE A 72 -3.84 2.90 -5.88
N SER A 73 -3.81 1.77 -5.19
CA SER A 73 -4.39 1.61 -3.87
C SER A 73 -3.35 1.10 -2.88
N ILE A 74 -3.51 1.42 -1.61
CA ILE A 74 -2.75 0.85 -0.50
C ILE A 74 -3.74 0.09 0.37
N ILE A 75 -3.35 -1.09 0.85
CA ILE A 75 -4.15 -1.90 1.74
C ILE A 75 -3.42 -2.00 3.07
N SER A 76 -4.07 -1.61 4.17
CA SER A 76 -3.53 -1.76 5.52
C SER A 76 -4.51 -2.55 6.39
N ASP A 77 -3.99 -3.32 7.33
CA ASP A 77 -4.79 -3.95 8.39
C ASP A 77 -4.93 -3.07 9.64
N SER A 78 -4.36 -1.86 9.61
CA SER A 78 -4.51 -0.86 10.67
C SER A 78 -5.74 0.02 10.42
N LYS A 79 -6.90 -0.43 10.92
CA LYS A 79 -8.15 0.34 10.84
C LYS A 79 -8.01 1.77 11.38
N VAL A 80 -7.28 1.93 12.49
CA VAL A 80 -7.04 3.24 13.14
C VAL A 80 -6.29 4.18 12.21
N LEU A 81 -5.24 3.70 11.54
CA LEU A 81 -4.45 4.51 10.61
C LEU A 81 -5.27 4.88 9.37
N VAL A 82 -6.00 3.92 8.80
CA VAL A 82 -6.87 4.17 7.63
C VAL A 82 -7.94 5.21 7.95
N GLU A 83 -8.59 5.12 9.11
CA GLU A 83 -9.57 6.12 9.53
C GLU A 83 -8.93 7.49 9.77
N ALA A 84 -7.75 7.52 10.41
CA ALA A 84 -7.00 8.76 10.63
C ALA A 84 -6.63 9.47 9.32
N LEU A 85 -6.16 8.72 8.31
CA LEU A 85 -5.83 9.23 6.99
C LEU A 85 -7.07 9.78 6.27
N HIS A 86 -8.20 9.06 6.29
CA HIS A 86 -9.45 9.53 5.71
C HIS A 86 -9.96 10.81 6.37
N GLN A 87 -9.85 10.91 7.70
CA GLN A 87 -10.23 12.10 8.46
C GLN A 87 -9.19 13.21 8.39
N LYS A 88 -8.01 12.97 7.80
CA LYS A 88 -6.84 13.85 7.80
C LYS A 88 -6.49 14.34 9.22
N LYS A 89 -6.70 13.49 10.22
CA LYS A 89 -6.49 13.79 11.63
C LYS A 89 -5.42 12.88 12.19
N CYS A 90 -4.33 13.48 12.66
CA CYS A 90 -3.23 12.71 13.23
C CYS A 90 -3.67 12.01 14.52
N PRO A 91 -3.46 10.68 14.63
CA PRO A 91 -3.91 9.90 15.79
C PRO A 91 -2.99 10.06 17.01
N ASP A 92 -1.72 10.42 16.80
CA ASP A 92 -0.71 10.63 17.84
C ASP A 92 0.20 11.80 17.44
N TRP A 93 0.37 12.78 18.33
CA TRP A 93 1.13 13.99 18.04
C TRP A 93 2.63 13.71 17.79
N HIS A 94 3.18 12.62 18.32
CA HIS A 94 4.56 12.21 18.03
C HIS A 94 4.76 11.82 16.56
N LEU A 95 3.69 11.39 15.89
CA LEU A 95 3.70 11.01 14.48
C LEU A 95 3.38 12.18 13.55
N LEU A 96 3.16 13.38 14.08
CA LEU A 96 2.62 14.50 13.29
C LEU A 96 3.49 14.83 12.07
N ALA A 97 4.81 14.78 12.21
CA ALA A 97 5.74 15.02 11.11
C ALA A 97 5.60 13.97 10.00
N THR A 98 5.76 12.68 10.32
CA THR A 98 5.60 11.57 9.37
C THR A 98 4.20 11.55 8.74
N PHE A 99 3.17 11.78 9.56
CA PHE A 99 1.77 11.80 9.11
C PHE A 99 1.51 12.93 8.12
N SER A 100 2.09 14.10 8.37
CA SER A 100 2.00 15.24 7.43
C SER A 100 2.70 14.93 6.11
N SER A 101 3.89 14.31 6.14
CA SER A 101 4.58 13.86 4.92
C SER A 101 3.76 12.86 4.12
N VAL A 102 3.12 11.90 4.80
CA VAL A 102 2.20 10.93 4.16
C VAL A 102 1.03 11.64 3.49
N LEU A 103 0.39 12.61 4.16
CA LEU A 103 -0.72 13.38 3.57
C LEU A 103 -0.28 14.19 2.34
N ILE A 104 0.90 14.80 2.39
CA ILE A 104 1.47 15.55 1.25
C ILE A 104 1.69 14.61 0.07
N LEU A 105 2.33 13.46 0.29
CA LEU A 105 2.57 12.48 -0.76
C LEU A 105 1.25 11.93 -1.32
N LEU A 106 0.30 11.55 -0.48
CA LEU A 106 -1.03 11.12 -0.92
C LEU A 106 -1.70 12.13 -1.85
N SER A 107 -1.52 13.44 -1.60
CA SER A 107 -2.07 14.50 -2.44
C SER A 107 -1.32 14.74 -3.76
N SER A 108 -0.11 14.20 -3.91
CA SER A 108 0.68 14.32 -5.14
C SER A 108 0.28 13.33 -6.24
N PHE A 109 -0.48 12.29 -5.91
CA PHE A 109 -0.95 11.28 -6.87
C PHE A 109 -2.31 11.65 -7.44
N SER A 110 -2.58 11.27 -8.69
CA SER A 110 -3.89 11.52 -9.32
C SER A 110 -5.00 10.73 -8.63
N VAL A 111 -4.73 9.46 -8.32
CA VAL A 111 -5.64 8.56 -7.61
C VAL A 111 -4.82 7.72 -6.63
N CYS A 112 -5.01 7.94 -5.33
CA CYS A 112 -4.43 7.07 -4.32
C CYS A 112 -5.46 6.83 -3.23
N ASN A 113 -5.92 5.58 -3.11
CA ASN A 113 -6.88 5.18 -2.09
C ASN A 113 -6.20 4.30 -1.04
N VAL A 114 -6.53 4.51 0.23
CA VAL A 114 -6.02 3.67 1.32
C VAL A 114 -7.20 2.91 1.92
N PHE A 115 -7.17 1.58 1.85
CA PHE A 115 -8.26 0.72 2.30
C PHE A 115 -7.86 -0.11 3.52
N PHE A 116 -8.83 -0.31 4.41
CA PHE A 116 -8.71 -1.28 5.48
C PHE A 116 -9.11 -2.67 4.99
N LEU A 117 -8.25 -3.66 5.20
CA LEU A 117 -8.56 -5.07 4.99
C LEU A 117 -8.24 -5.85 6.24
N LYS A 118 -9.16 -6.70 6.70
CA LYS A 118 -8.92 -7.54 7.87
C LYS A 118 -7.75 -8.48 7.61
N ARG A 119 -6.87 -8.59 8.60
CA ARG A 119 -5.69 -9.46 8.61
C ARG A 119 -5.92 -10.89 8.10
N CYS A 120 -7.09 -11.48 8.35
CA CYS A 120 -7.45 -12.81 7.86
C CYS A 120 -7.40 -12.97 6.34
N PHE A 121 -7.61 -11.89 5.58
CA PHE A 121 -7.55 -11.89 4.12
C PHE A 121 -6.15 -11.63 3.56
N ILE A 122 -5.17 -11.33 4.43
CA ILE A 122 -3.77 -11.09 4.07
C ILE A 122 -2.86 -12.07 4.81
N SER A 123 -3.36 -13.26 5.14
CA SER A 123 -2.59 -14.24 5.92
C SER A 123 -1.34 -14.74 5.17
N ASN A 124 -1.37 -14.79 3.83
CA ASN A 124 -0.22 -15.16 3.00
C ASN A 124 0.86 -14.08 3.01
N VAL A 125 0.42 -12.84 3.05
CA VAL A 125 1.21 -11.63 3.21
C VAL A 125 1.93 -11.61 4.57
N ASP A 126 1.20 -11.92 5.65
CA ASP A 126 1.76 -12.04 7.00
C ASP A 126 2.86 -13.10 7.06
N LYS A 127 2.69 -14.21 6.34
CA LYS A 127 3.71 -15.27 6.26
C LYS A 127 4.97 -14.75 5.58
N LEU A 128 4.85 -14.07 4.44
CA LEU A 128 5.99 -13.51 3.71
C LEU A 128 6.79 -12.52 4.56
N ALA A 129 6.11 -11.71 5.36
CA ALA A 129 6.76 -10.76 6.24
C ALA A 129 7.44 -11.42 7.46
N ASN A 130 6.84 -12.49 8.01
CA ASN A 130 7.50 -13.29 9.02
C ASN A 130 8.73 -14.00 8.43
N GLU A 131 8.68 -14.43 7.16
CA GLU A 131 9.80 -15.06 6.47
C GLU A 131 10.95 -14.07 6.20
N SER A 132 10.63 -12.83 5.77
CA SER A 132 11.65 -11.79 5.55
C SER A 132 12.39 -11.43 6.83
N GLN A 133 11.73 -11.47 7.99
CA GLN A 133 12.37 -11.26 9.30
C GLN A 133 13.47 -12.28 9.63
N HIS A 134 13.30 -13.53 9.22
CA HIS A 134 14.28 -14.60 9.47
C HIS A 134 15.39 -14.60 8.41
N SER A 135 15.14 -13.99 7.25
CA SER A 135 16.15 -13.79 6.23
C SER A 135 16.96 -12.53 6.55
N HIS A 136 18.29 -12.61 6.54
CA HIS A 136 19.16 -11.42 6.66
C HIS A 136 19.07 -10.46 5.44
N SER A 137 18.14 -10.69 4.51
CA SER A 137 17.94 -9.89 3.31
C SER A 137 17.15 -8.62 3.63
N SER A 138 17.68 -7.47 3.25
CA SER A 138 17.19 -6.15 3.68
C SER A 138 15.91 -5.69 3.00
N VAL A 139 15.55 -6.26 1.83
CA VAL A 139 14.33 -5.93 1.09
C VAL A 139 13.89 -7.15 0.28
N LEU A 140 12.62 -7.55 0.39
CA LEU A 140 12.03 -8.63 -0.40
C LEU A 140 10.91 -8.05 -1.25
N ASN A 141 11.13 -8.00 -2.57
CA ASN A 141 10.17 -7.51 -3.55
C ASN A 141 9.47 -8.69 -4.22
N CYS A 142 8.18 -8.91 -3.91
CA CYS A 142 7.38 -9.89 -4.63
C CYS A 142 6.39 -9.19 -5.55
N LYS A 143 6.28 -9.66 -6.79
CA LYS A 143 5.19 -9.35 -7.70
C LYS A 143 4.31 -10.60 -7.82
N GLY A 144 3.00 -10.44 -7.70
CA GLY A 144 2.07 -11.50 -8.06
C GLY A 144 0.90 -10.97 -8.89
N GLU A 145 0.16 -11.90 -9.48
CA GLU A 145 -1.04 -11.63 -10.25
C GLU A 145 -2.29 -12.15 -9.53
N GLY A 146 -3.44 -11.52 -9.78
CA GLY A 146 -4.73 -11.92 -9.21
C GLY A 146 -5.09 -11.24 -7.89
N PHE A 147 -6.08 -11.79 -7.18
CA PHE A 147 -6.34 -11.37 -5.80
C PHE A 147 -5.32 -12.07 -4.89
N PRO A 148 -4.60 -11.35 -4.02
CA PRO A 148 -3.84 -11.97 -2.94
C PRO A 148 -4.85 -12.52 -1.92
N LEU A 149 -5.44 -13.69 -2.21
CA LEU A 149 -6.22 -14.48 -1.26
C LEU A 149 -5.28 -15.37 -0.45
#